data_AF-A0A3N9US04-F1
#
_entry.id   AF-A0A3N9US04-F1
#
_cell.length_a   1.000
_cell.length_b   1.000
_cell.length_c   1.000
_cell.angle_alpha   90.00
_cell.angle_beta   90.00
_cell.angle_gamma   90.00
#
_symmetry.space_group_name_H-M   'P 1'
#
loop_
_entity.id
_entity.type
_entity.pdbx_description
1 polymer ?
#
loop_
_entity_poly.entity_id
_entity_poly.type
_entity_poly.pdbx_seq_one_letter_code
_entity_poly.pdbx_strand_id
1 'polypeptide(L)'
;MNVVSRYLFRMILAGCVCLAECSLFPELSRGQSNHASGDSTETLRVQMQSLQERIDALERRLEDALHETGQDSTGGASSSLQDSLAVLRDEVGALNAILEAQQERISRVKISGEGRIRFMNIDTEGDSASGAYGEALEQETTFKHYMRLDTRLMISENLTAGIRLRMTNVDRTILDEGPEYLSQEYGRAFLHYARKEFNCAVGAYDIFLTPLTLMRWDQEDNPEGGGEAAGGCLPCGGIAGAIPSQSLEELSPRLTFEGARINGMIGESMDVVAFYARPRYEPDYDTYQQHLLGARAKWLSYHSASSSFRYVGCTVLTSRDEVSSLILRPSTPGETLRRKQPPASENDIINLDFRVPLTKGFLVEGECTYSEMRADSVIGGTDSYDGYGLILGFKSQYPECLKFRCSYLRLERDFQSTYRAVSYYTNRHGIRAAATLEIPQWK
;
A
#
# COMPACT_ATOMS: atom_id res chain seq x y z
N MET A 1 -17.54 -27.15 4.20
CA MET A 1 -17.00 -26.09 3.30
C MET A 1 -17.87 -24.85 3.47
N ASN A 2 -17.32 -23.84 4.13
CA ASN A 2 -18.06 -22.74 4.76
C ASN A 2 -18.64 -21.74 3.77
N VAL A 3 -19.77 -21.13 4.17
CA VAL A 3 -20.46 -20.02 3.49
C VAL A 3 -19.49 -18.89 3.09
N VAL A 4 -18.43 -18.68 3.88
CA VAL A 4 -17.33 -17.73 3.63
C VAL A 4 -16.57 -18.03 2.32
N SER A 5 -16.30 -19.30 2.01
CA SER A 5 -15.62 -19.70 0.77
C SER A 5 -16.48 -19.44 -0.48
N ARG A 6 -17.81 -19.55 -0.37
CA ARG A 6 -18.75 -19.24 -1.46
C ARG A 6 -18.88 -17.73 -1.71
N TYR A 7 -18.78 -16.91 -0.66
CA TYR A 7 -18.77 -15.45 -0.80
C TYR A 7 -17.44 -14.92 -1.36
N LEU A 8 -16.30 -15.45 -0.90
CA LEU A 8 -14.98 -15.10 -1.42
C LEU A 8 -14.87 -15.41 -2.92
N PHE A 9 -15.37 -16.58 -3.35
CA PHE A 9 -15.38 -17.00 -4.76
C PHE A 9 -16.30 -16.11 -5.62
N ARG A 10 -17.49 -15.77 -5.13
CA ARG A 10 -18.43 -14.87 -5.84
C ARG A 10 -17.92 -13.43 -5.97
N MET A 11 -17.10 -12.96 -5.02
CA MET A 11 -16.53 -11.60 -5.06
C MET A 11 -15.29 -11.49 -5.95
N ILE A 12 -14.43 -12.52 -5.99
CA ILE A 12 -13.35 -12.62 -6.99
C ILE A 12 -13.95 -12.62 -8.41
N LEU A 13 -15.06 -13.32 -8.61
CA LEU A 13 -15.85 -13.27 -9.85
C LEU A 13 -16.31 -11.84 -10.19
N ALA A 14 -16.84 -11.09 -9.23
CA ALA A 14 -17.37 -9.74 -9.46
C ALA A 14 -16.27 -8.73 -9.87
N GLY A 15 -15.08 -8.85 -9.27
CA GLY A 15 -13.90 -8.06 -9.67
C GLY A 15 -13.41 -8.40 -11.09
N CYS A 16 -13.48 -9.66 -11.50
CA CYS A 16 -13.16 -10.11 -12.85
C CYS A 16 -14.21 -9.67 -13.89
N VAL A 17 -15.50 -9.63 -13.53
CA VAL A 17 -16.60 -9.18 -14.42
C VAL A 17 -16.53 -7.67 -14.67
N CYS A 18 -16.20 -6.85 -13.66
CA CYS A 18 -15.98 -5.41 -13.87
C CYS A 18 -14.82 -5.11 -14.83
N LEU A 19 -13.77 -5.94 -14.84
CA LEU A 19 -12.65 -5.82 -15.79
C LEU A 19 -13.01 -6.28 -17.22
N ALA A 20 -14.00 -7.17 -17.37
CA ALA A 20 -14.50 -7.61 -18.67
C ALA A 20 -15.46 -6.59 -19.30
N GLU A 21 -16.27 -5.91 -18.48
CA GLU A 21 -17.24 -4.90 -18.95
C GLU A 21 -16.62 -3.53 -19.26
N CYS A 22 -15.41 -3.22 -18.76
CA CYS A 22 -14.66 -2.01 -19.13
C CYS A 22 -13.97 -2.07 -20.51
N SER A 23 -14.38 -2.98 -21.40
CA SER A 23 -13.90 -2.99 -22.79
C SER A 23 -14.57 -1.88 -23.60
N LEU A 24 -13.81 -0.80 -23.80
CA LEU A 24 -14.00 0.26 -24.78
C LEU A 24 -14.01 -0.27 -26.23
N PHE A 25 -14.97 -1.12 -26.66
CA PHE A 25 -15.26 -1.40 -28.07
C PHE A 25 -16.70 -1.98 -28.24
N PRO A 26 -17.66 -1.31 -28.91
CA PRO A 26 -19.07 -1.77 -28.97
C PRO A 26 -19.37 -2.83 -30.05
N GLU A 27 -18.41 -3.23 -30.88
CA GLU A 27 -18.69 -4.09 -32.03
C GLU A 27 -18.24 -5.52 -31.74
N LEU A 28 -19.06 -6.28 -31.01
CA LEU A 28 -19.16 -7.76 -31.09
C LEU A 28 -20.27 -8.31 -30.16
N SER A 29 -21.40 -7.61 -30.02
CA SER A 29 -22.57 -8.13 -29.30
C SER A 29 -23.59 -8.76 -30.27
N ARG A 30 -23.23 -9.83 -30.96
CA ARG A 30 -24.20 -10.79 -31.53
C ARG A 30 -23.59 -12.19 -31.58
N GLY A 31 -23.87 -13.00 -30.57
CA GLY A 31 -23.58 -14.43 -30.62
C GLY A 31 -23.49 -15.10 -29.26
N GLN A 32 -24.65 -15.53 -28.76
CA GLN A 32 -24.82 -16.62 -27.79
C GLN A 32 -24.14 -16.48 -26.41
N SER A 33 -24.96 -16.06 -25.45
CA SER A 33 -24.83 -16.41 -24.04
C SER A 33 -24.82 -17.94 -23.87
N ASN A 34 -23.75 -18.47 -23.27
CA ASN A 34 -23.84 -19.64 -22.38
C ASN A 34 -22.63 -19.68 -21.45
N HIS A 35 -22.93 -19.98 -20.18
CA HIS A 35 -22.08 -20.18 -19.01
C HIS A 35 -20.56 -20.33 -19.19
N ALA A 36 -19.80 -19.43 -18.54
CA ALA A 36 -18.68 -19.74 -17.63
C ALA A 36 -17.83 -18.46 -17.42
N SER A 37 -18.25 -17.57 -16.51
CA SER A 37 -17.38 -16.48 -16.04
C SER A 37 -16.96 -16.81 -14.61
N GLY A 38 -15.74 -17.30 -14.44
CA GLY A 38 -15.22 -17.60 -13.10
C GLY A 38 -13.81 -18.14 -13.04
N ASP A 39 -13.25 -18.54 -14.18
CA ASP A 39 -12.02 -19.32 -14.20
C ASP A 39 -11.02 -18.83 -15.26
N SER A 40 -11.10 -17.58 -15.73
CA SER A 40 -10.39 -17.18 -16.96
C SER A 40 -8.86 -17.37 -16.89
N THR A 41 -8.19 -17.10 -15.77
CA THR A 41 -6.74 -17.31 -15.64
C THR A 41 -6.34 -18.76 -15.42
N GLU A 42 -7.15 -19.55 -14.72
CA GLU A 42 -6.87 -20.98 -14.48
C GLU A 42 -7.26 -21.80 -15.71
N THR A 43 -8.40 -21.50 -16.32
CA THR A 43 -8.78 -21.96 -17.65
C THR A 43 -7.74 -21.56 -18.70
N LEU A 44 -7.20 -20.33 -18.67
CA LEU A 44 -6.08 -19.94 -19.56
C LEU A 44 -4.81 -20.74 -19.26
N ARG A 45 -4.46 -20.98 -17.99
CA ARG A 45 -3.32 -21.84 -17.62
C ARG A 45 -3.51 -23.29 -18.08
N VAL A 46 -4.69 -23.85 -17.89
CA VAL A 46 -5.08 -25.19 -18.35
C VAL A 46 -5.09 -25.25 -19.88
N GLN A 47 -5.55 -24.20 -20.56
CA GLN A 47 -5.47 -24.08 -22.02
C GLN A 47 -4.03 -23.94 -22.50
N MET A 48 -3.18 -23.19 -21.81
CA MET A 48 -1.75 -23.07 -22.12
C MET A 48 -1.02 -24.41 -21.90
N GLN A 49 -1.32 -25.12 -20.82
CA GLN A 49 -0.77 -26.44 -20.55
C GLN A 49 -1.22 -27.44 -21.61
N SER A 50 -2.50 -27.44 -21.99
CA SER A 50 -3.03 -28.28 -23.08
C SER A 50 -2.43 -27.91 -24.44
N LEU A 51 -2.20 -26.62 -24.71
CA LEU A 51 -1.52 -26.16 -25.92
C LEU A 51 -0.05 -26.61 -25.95
N GLN A 52 0.66 -26.48 -24.83
CA GLN A 52 2.04 -26.95 -24.69
C GLN A 52 2.13 -28.47 -24.90
N GLU A 53 1.25 -29.24 -24.27
CA GLU A 53 1.19 -30.70 -24.46
C GLU A 53 0.90 -31.08 -25.93
N ARG A 54 0.08 -30.30 -26.64
CA ARG A 54 -0.18 -30.51 -28.08
C ARG A 54 1.03 -30.14 -28.94
N ILE A 55 1.74 -29.06 -28.61
CA ILE A 55 2.98 -28.66 -29.28
C ILE A 55 4.03 -29.77 -29.09
N ASP A 56 4.30 -30.18 -27.85
CA ASP A 56 5.26 -31.25 -27.53
C ASP A 56 4.93 -32.57 -28.24
N ALA A 57 3.64 -32.91 -28.37
CA ALA A 57 3.20 -34.11 -29.08
C ALA A 57 3.39 -34.00 -30.60
N LEU A 58 3.17 -32.82 -31.18
CA LEU A 58 3.39 -32.56 -32.61
C LEU A 58 4.89 -32.49 -32.94
N GLU A 59 5.71 -31.90 -32.07
CA GLU A 59 7.18 -31.89 -32.20
C GLU A 59 7.73 -33.31 -32.18
N ARG A 60 7.28 -34.17 -31.27
CA ARG A 60 7.67 -35.59 -31.27
C ARG A 60 7.26 -36.31 -32.56
N ARG A 61 6.04 -36.09 -33.07
CA ARG A 61 5.60 -36.68 -34.34
C ARG A 61 6.41 -36.16 -35.53
N LEU A 62 6.83 -34.89 -35.50
CA LEU A 62 7.70 -34.29 -36.50
C LEU A 62 9.11 -34.92 -36.44
N GLU A 63 9.67 -35.09 -35.24
CA GLU A 63 10.95 -35.77 -35.00
C GLU A 63 10.92 -37.23 -35.49
N ASP A 64 9.88 -37.97 -35.15
CA ASP A 64 9.68 -39.36 -35.60
C ASP A 64 9.59 -39.44 -37.13
N ALA A 65 8.81 -38.56 -37.78
CA ALA A 65 8.66 -38.50 -39.24
C ALA A 65 9.97 -38.08 -39.96
N LEU A 66 10.76 -37.19 -39.35
CA LEU A 66 12.10 -36.83 -39.84
C LEU A 66 13.08 -38.00 -39.69
N HIS A 67 12.93 -38.82 -38.65
CA HIS A 67 13.78 -39.97 -38.44
C HIS A 67 13.48 -41.11 -39.42
N GLU A 68 12.20 -41.37 -39.71
CA GLU A 68 11.73 -42.33 -40.72
C GLU A 68 12.18 -41.94 -42.15
N THR A 69 12.05 -40.67 -42.52
CA THR A 69 12.51 -40.16 -43.83
C THR A 69 14.04 -40.18 -43.99
N GLY A 70 14.80 -40.18 -42.89
CA GLY A 70 16.25 -40.35 -42.90
C GLY A 70 16.73 -41.80 -43.09
N GLN A 71 15.88 -42.81 -42.84
CA GLN A 71 16.22 -44.23 -42.97
C GLN A 71 15.84 -44.81 -44.36
N ASP A 72 14.77 -44.33 -44.99
CA ASP A 72 14.33 -44.77 -46.33
C ASP A 72 14.97 -43.94 -47.46
N SER A 73 16.25 -44.19 -47.73
CA SER A 73 16.97 -43.59 -48.87
C SER A 73 16.73 -44.28 -50.23
N THR A 74 15.72 -45.14 -50.35
CA THR A 74 15.40 -45.85 -51.60
C THR A 74 13.95 -45.68 -52.05
N GLY A 75 13.70 -44.59 -52.79
CA GLY A 75 12.76 -44.55 -53.92
C GLY A 75 11.24 -44.51 -53.63
N GLY A 76 10.63 -43.34 -53.85
CA GLY A 76 9.26 -43.23 -54.40
C GLY A 76 8.18 -42.59 -53.54
N ALA A 77 8.40 -42.33 -52.24
CA ALA A 77 7.36 -41.81 -51.33
C ALA A 77 7.51 -40.30 -50.96
N SER A 78 8.24 -39.50 -51.75
CA SER A 78 8.81 -38.25 -51.21
C SER A 78 7.92 -37.00 -51.22
N SER A 79 6.85 -36.92 -52.01
CA SER A 79 6.04 -35.66 -52.09
C SER A 79 4.95 -35.59 -51.01
N SER A 80 4.20 -36.67 -50.78
CA SER A 80 3.09 -36.64 -49.79
C SER A 80 3.58 -36.52 -48.34
N LEU A 81 4.75 -37.09 -48.03
CA LEU A 81 5.40 -36.95 -46.73
C LEU A 81 5.97 -35.53 -46.54
N GLN A 82 6.55 -34.94 -47.58
CA GLN A 82 7.02 -33.54 -47.53
C GLN A 82 5.86 -32.56 -47.36
N ASP A 83 4.73 -32.79 -48.05
CA ASP A 83 3.51 -31.98 -47.88
C ASP A 83 2.95 -32.13 -46.46
N SER A 84 2.97 -33.35 -45.89
CA SER A 84 2.52 -33.60 -44.51
C SER A 84 3.43 -32.94 -43.47
N LEU A 85 4.76 -32.95 -43.69
CA LEU A 85 5.74 -32.27 -42.83
C LEU A 85 5.58 -30.74 -42.90
N ALA A 86 5.27 -30.18 -44.07
CA ALA A 86 5.01 -28.75 -44.23
C ALA A 86 3.75 -28.33 -43.45
N VAL A 87 2.66 -29.09 -43.57
CA VAL A 87 1.42 -28.86 -42.81
C VAL A 87 1.67 -28.93 -41.29
N LEU A 88 2.43 -29.93 -40.82
CA LEU A 88 2.76 -30.07 -39.39
C LEU A 88 3.62 -28.91 -38.88
N ARG A 89 4.61 -28.44 -39.67
CA ARG A 89 5.44 -27.29 -39.30
C ARG A 89 4.61 -26.01 -39.20
N ASP A 90 3.70 -25.79 -40.14
CA ASP A 90 2.80 -24.63 -40.13
C ASP A 90 1.83 -24.68 -38.94
N GLU A 91 1.30 -25.86 -38.61
CA GLU A 91 0.46 -26.05 -37.42
C GLU A 91 1.22 -25.77 -36.12
N VAL A 92 2.45 -26.27 -35.97
CA VAL A 92 3.29 -25.97 -34.79
C VAL A 92 3.63 -24.48 -34.72
N GLY A 93 3.97 -23.85 -35.84
CA GLY A 93 4.22 -22.41 -35.91
C GLY A 93 3.01 -21.57 -35.48
N ALA A 94 1.81 -21.94 -35.94
CA ALA A 94 0.56 -21.28 -35.55
C ALA A 94 0.25 -21.45 -34.06
N LEU A 95 0.47 -22.65 -33.49
CA LEU A 95 0.25 -22.92 -32.08
C LEU A 95 1.26 -22.17 -31.17
N ASN A 96 2.53 -22.11 -31.56
CA ASN A 96 3.55 -21.34 -30.85
C ASN A 96 3.20 -19.85 -30.83
N ALA A 97 2.76 -19.27 -31.95
CA ALA A 97 2.32 -17.87 -31.99
C ALA A 97 1.11 -17.60 -31.06
N ILE A 98 0.16 -18.54 -30.97
CA ILE A 98 -0.97 -18.45 -30.03
C ILE A 98 -0.46 -18.52 -28.59
N LEU A 99 0.44 -19.45 -28.28
CA LEU A 99 1.00 -19.63 -26.94
C LEU A 99 1.76 -18.36 -26.49
N GLU A 100 2.61 -17.81 -27.34
CA GLU A 100 3.35 -16.56 -27.09
C GLU A 100 2.39 -15.40 -26.83
N ALA A 101 1.35 -15.25 -27.65
CA ALA A 101 0.33 -14.21 -27.46
C ALA A 101 -0.44 -14.38 -26.12
N GLN A 102 -0.73 -15.61 -25.70
CA GLN A 102 -1.37 -15.88 -24.42
C GLN A 102 -0.43 -15.63 -23.24
N GLN A 103 0.83 -16.05 -23.33
CA GLN A 103 1.84 -15.83 -22.32
C GLN A 103 2.12 -14.34 -22.14
N GLU A 104 2.18 -13.58 -23.24
CA GLU A 104 2.27 -12.13 -23.23
C GLU A 104 1.05 -11.51 -22.51
N ARG A 105 -0.18 -11.93 -22.85
CA ARG A 105 -1.41 -11.42 -22.19
C ARG A 105 -1.43 -11.68 -20.69
N ILE A 106 -1.01 -12.87 -20.24
CA ILE A 106 -0.95 -13.20 -18.81
C ILE A 106 0.16 -12.41 -18.13
N SER A 107 1.32 -12.26 -18.77
CA SER A 107 2.46 -11.53 -18.20
C SER A 107 2.13 -10.05 -17.93
N ARG A 108 1.19 -9.47 -18.69
CA ARG A 108 0.72 -8.09 -18.51
C ARG A 108 -0.14 -7.90 -17.27
N VAL A 109 -0.69 -8.96 -16.67
CA VAL A 109 -1.53 -8.88 -15.47
C VAL A 109 -0.77 -9.35 -14.24
N LYS A 110 -0.66 -8.49 -13.22
CA LYS A 110 -0.05 -8.83 -11.93
C LYS A 110 -1.07 -8.65 -10.82
N ILE A 111 -1.33 -9.71 -10.08
CA ILE A 111 -2.17 -9.69 -8.88
C ILE A 111 -1.25 -9.86 -7.67
N SER A 112 -1.42 -9.00 -6.67
CA SER A 112 -0.70 -9.07 -5.40
C SER A 112 -1.64 -8.66 -4.29
N GLY A 113 -1.43 -9.14 -3.08
CA GLY A 113 -2.25 -8.71 -1.95
C GLY A 113 -1.66 -9.12 -0.63
N GLU A 114 -2.29 -8.63 0.43
CA GLU A 114 -2.02 -9.00 1.81
C GLU A 114 -3.34 -9.21 2.53
N GLY A 115 -3.31 -10.09 3.52
CA GLY A 115 -4.48 -10.42 4.33
C GLY A 115 -4.08 -10.47 5.80
N ARG A 116 -4.95 -9.96 6.65
CA ARG A 116 -4.84 -9.99 8.10
C ARG A 116 -6.12 -10.53 8.69
N ILE A 117 -5.98 -11.35 9.72
CA ILE A 117 -7.08 -11.86 10.52
C ILE A 117 -6.69 -11.65 11.97
N ARG A 118 -7.59 -11.06 12.77
CA ARG A 118 -7.40 -10.89 14.20
C ARG A 118 -8.58 -11.53 14.92
N PHE A 119 -8.25 -12.46 15.81
CA PHE A 119 -9.16 -12.90 16.85
C PHE A 119 -8.76 -12.17 18.13
N MET A 120 -9.71 -11.48 18.73
CA MET A 120 -9.48 -10.63 19.89
C MET A 120 -10.50 -10.98 20.96
N ASN A 121 -10.03 -11.13 22.19
CA ASN A 121 -10.87 -11.30 23.36
C ASN A 121 -10.39 -10.29 24.40
N ILE A 122 -11.19 -9.25 24.62
CA ILE A 122 -10.90 -8.18 25.55
C ILE A 122 -11.74 -8.43 26.79
N ASP A 123 -11.06 -8.65 27.91
CA ASP A 123 -11.67 -8.71 29.23
C ASP A 123 -11.11 -7.55 30.06
N THR A 124 -11.98 -6.67 30.54
CA THR A 124 -11.62 -5.40 31.15
C THR A 124 -12.31 -5.23 32.49
N GLU A 125 -11.56 -4.78 33.50
CA GLU A 125 -12.10 -4.39 34.80
C GLU A 125 -12.11 -2.85 34.92
N GLY A 126 -13.27 -2.27 35.27
CA GLY A 126 -13.45 -0.84 35.51
C GLY A 126 -13.96 -0.02 34.31
N ASP A 127 -14.61 1.11 34.59
CA ASP A 127 -15.34 1.95 33.61
C ASP A 127 -14.44 2.76 32.65
N SER A 128 -13.12 2.52 32.63
CA SER A 128 -12.15 3.29 31.84
C SER A 128 -10.92 2.45 31.47
N ALA A 129 -11.13 1.18 31.13
CA ALA A 129 -10.05 0.36 30.63
C ALA A 129 -9.51 0.92 29.31
N SER A 130 -8.19 0.98 29.20
CA SER A 130 -7.51 1.51 28.03
C SER A 130 -6.44 0.54 27.55
N GLY A 131 -6.25 0.51 26.22
CA GLY A 131 -5.30 -0.38 25.58
C GLY A 131 -3.87 0.08 25.74
N ALA A 132 -2.95 -0.66 25.12
CA ALA A 132 -1.52 -0.36 25.16
C ALA A 132 -1.19 1.05 24.64
N TYR A 133 -2.11 1.63 23.87
CA TYR A 133 -2.01 2.95 23.32
C TYR A 133 -3.15 3.88 23.74
N GLY A 134 -3.76 3.65 24.91
CA GLY A 134 -4.75 4.56 25.46
C GLY A 134 -6.09 4.61 24.71
N GLU A 135 -6.29 3.74 23.72
CA GLU A 135 -7.59 3.50 23.09
C GLU A 135 -8.58 2.93 24.09
N ALA A 136 -9.83 3.38 24.04
CA ALA A 136 -10.88 2.80 24.86
C ALA A 136 -11.03 1.31 24.55
N LEU A 137 -11.00 0.48 25.60
CA LEU A 137 -11.27 -0.95 25.48
C LEU A 137 -12.68 -1.26 25.92
N GLU A 138 -13.43 -1.94 25.05
CA GLU A 138 -14.73 -2.49 25.37
C GLU A 138 -14.60 -4.00 25.58
N GLN A 139 -15.37 -4.55 26.54
CA GLN A 139 -15.38 -5.98 26.78
C GLN A 139 -16.05 -6.70 25.60
N GLU A 140 -15.27 -7.40 24.78
CA GLU A 140 -15.79 -8.07 23.59
C GLU A 140 -14.93 -9.27 23.16
N THR A 141 -15.56 -10.21 22.47
CA THR A 141 -14.86 -11.24 21.70
C THR A 141 -15.16 -11.01 20.22
N THR A 142 -14.16 -10.60 19.46
CA THR A 142 -14.31 -10.24 18.04
C THR A 142 -13.43 -11.05 17.11
N PHE A 143 -13.95 -11.26 15.90
CA PHE A 143 -13.21 -11.79 14.77
C PHE A 143 -13.24 -10.75 13.65
N LYS A 144 -12.09 -10.15 13.37
CA LYS A 144 -11.94 -9.15 12.32
C LYS A 144 -11.03 -9.68 11.21
N HIS A 145 -11.31 -9.30 9.97
CA HIS A 145 -10.49 -9.59 8.82
C HIS A 145 -10.29 -8.35 7.95
N TYR A 146 -9.13 -8.28 7.31
CA TYR A 146 -8.75 -7.25 6.36
C TYR A 146 -7.99 -7.92 5.23
N MET A 147 -8.35 -7.61 3.99
CA MET A 147 -7.63 -8.06 2.82
C MET A 147 -7.51 -6.91 1.85
N ARG A 148 -6.29 -6.69 1.36
CA ARG A 148 -5.98 -5.73 0.31
C ARG A 148 -5.52 -6.49 -0.92
N LEU A 149 -6.18 -6.25 -2.04
CA LEU A 149 -5.87 -6.88 -3.32
C LEU A 149 -5.56 -5.81 -4.36
N ASP A 150 -4.37 -5.88 -4.94
CA ASP A 150 -3.91 -5.04 -6.04
C ASP A 150 -3.89 -5.85 -7.34
N THR A 151 -4.72 -5.44 -8.30
CA THR A 151 -4.68 -5.93 -9.67
C THR A 151 -4.06 -4.87 -10.57
N ARG A 152 -2.97 -5.21 -11.26
CA ARG A 152 -2.22 -4.34 -12.19
C ARG A 152 -2.28 -4.92 -13.59
N LEU A 153 -2.49 -4.04 -14.57
CA LEU A 153 -2.45 -4.31 -16.00
C LEU A 153 -1.41 -3.39 -16.65
N MET A 154 -0.38 -3.97 -17.24
CA MET A 154 0.58 -3.25 -18.08
C MET A 154 -0.08 -2.93 -19.42
N ILE A 155 -0.44 -1.66 -19.62
CA ILE A 155 -1.05 -1.16 -20.87
C ILE A 155 0.04 -0.96 -21.92
N SER A 156 1.20 -0.45 -21.50
CA SER A 156 2.40 -0.28 -22.33
C SER A 156 3.66 -0.43 -21.46
N GLU A 157 4.83 -0.37 -22.08
CA GLU A 157 6.13 -0.42 -21.39
C GLU A 157 6.25 0.57 -20.22
N ASN A 158 5.63 1.75 -20.35
CA ASN A 158 5.74 2.83 -19.38
C ASN A 158 4.42 3.13 -18.65
N LEU A 159 3.33 2.41 -18.93
CA LEU A 159 2.00 2.71 -18.38
C LEU A 159 1.33 1.47 -17.80
N THR A 160 0.96 1.55 -16.52
CA THR A 160 0.22 0.52 -15.79
C THR A 160 -1.08 1.11 -15.26
N ALA A 161 -2.20 0.44 -15.48
CA ALA A 161 -3.46 0.74 -14.79
C ALA A 161 -3.79 -0.38 -13.81
N GLY A 162 -4.61 -0.09 -12.82
CA GLY A 162 -5.01 -1.13 -11.88
C GLY A 162 -6.13 -0.72 -10.96
N ILE A 163 -6.54 -1.67 -10.13
CA ILE A 163 -7.53 -1.49 -9.09
C ILE A 163 -6.97 -2.08 -7.80
N ARG A 164 -7.07 -1.31 -6.72
CA ARG A 164 -6.84 -1.74 -5.34
C ARG A 164 -8.18 -1.97 -4.69
N LEU A 165 -8.42 -3.17 -4.18
CA LEU A 165 -9.63 -3.55 -3.46
C LEU A 165 -9.31 -3.77 -1.99
N ARG A 166 -10.21 -3.35 -1.12
CA ARG A 166 -10.17 -3.61 0.32
C ARG A 166 -11.41 -4.42 0.70
N MET A 167 -11.20 -5.51 1.41
CA MET A 167 -12.26 -6.36 1.95
C MET A 167 -12.07 -6.46 3.46
N THR A 168 -13.04 -5.99 4.23
CA THR A 168 -12.95 -6.00 5.68
C THR A 168 -14.34 -6.01 6.32
N ASN A 169 -14.41 -6.51 7.56
CA ASN A 169 -15.57 -6.37 8.46
C ASN A 169 -15.27 -5.44 9.65
N VAL A 170 -14.22 -4.62 9.54
CA VAL A 170 -14.00 -3.49 10.44
C VAL A 170 -15.05 -2.42 10.11
N ASP A 171 -15.63 -1.83 11.14
CA ASP A 171 -16.70 -0.86 10.97
C ASP A 171 -16.18 0.42 10.33
N ARG A 172 -17.03 1.07 9.52
CA ARG A 172 -16.63 2.23 8.72
C ARG A 172 -16.04 3.37 9.55
N THR A 173 -16.61 3.64 10.72
CA THR A 173 -16.12 4.68 11.64
C THR A 173 -14.66 4.46 12.03
N ILE A 174 -14.27 3.20 12.26
CA ILE A 174 -12.88 2.83 12.58
C ILE A 174 -11.96 2.99 11.36
N LEU A 175 -12.44 2.69 10.15
CA LEU A 175 -11.66 2.88 8.93
C LEU A 175 -11.50 4.36 8.57
N ASP A 176 -12.52 5.17 8.87
CA ASP A 176 -12.51 6.62 8.65
C ASP A 176 -11.54 7.32 9.62
N GLU A 177 -11.23 6.72 10.79
CA GLU A 177 -10.21 7.19 11.75
C GLU A 177 -8.79 6.72 11.43
N GLY A 178 -8.64 5.59 10.71
CA GLY A 178 -7.38 4.91 10.43
C GLY A 178 -6.34 5.74 9.66
N PRO A 179 -5.15 5.23 9.31
CA PRO A 179 -4.09 5.99 8.66
C PRO A 179 -4.18 6.01 7.12
N GLU A 180 -4.92 5.09 6.49
CA GLU A 180 -5.04 5.05 5.03
C GLU A 180 -6.11 6.05 4.55
N TYR A 181 -5.79 6.96 3.61
CA TYR A 181 -6.72 7.98 3.12
C TYR A 181 -7.27 7.57 1.75
N LEU A 182 -8.32 6.76 1.76
CA LEU A 182 -9.05 6.38 0.57
C LEU A 182 -10.43 7.04 0.59
N SER A 183 -10.86 7.67 -0.51
CA SER A 183 -12.19 8.28 -0.55
C SER A 183 -13.33 7.28 -0.76
N GLN A 184 -13.05 5.99 -0.94
CA GLN A 184 -14.00 4.89 -0.78
C GLN A 184 -13.32 3.80 0.02
N GLU A 185 -14.12 3.17 0.87
CA GLU A 185 -13.74 2.08 1.76
C GLU A 185 -13.28 0.83 1.00
N TYR A 186 -13.95 0.44 -0.10
CA TYR A 186 -13.77 -0.89 -0.71
C TYR A 186 -12.84 -0.97 -1.92
N GLY A 187 -12.52 0.16 -2.56
CA GLY A 187 -11.58 0.09 -3.67
C GLY A 187 -11.43 1.31 -4.54
N ARG A 188 -10.30 1.34 -5.25
CA ARG A 188 -9.81 2.47 -6.02
C ARG A 188 -9.05 2.05 -7.25
N ALA A 189 -9.33 2.73 -8.36
CA ALA A 189 -8.48 2.64 -9.54
C ALA A 189 -7.21 3.46 -9.34
N PHE A 190 -6.16 3.08 -10.06
CA PHE A 190 -4.94 3.86 -10.18
C PHE A 190 -4.34 3.74 -11.58
N LEU A 191 -3.56 4.75 -11.93
CA LEU A 191 -2.74 4.81 -13.13
C LEU A 191 -1.31 5.16 -12.71
N HIS A 192 -0.34 4.41 -13.22
CA HIS A 192 1.07 4.61 -12.95
C HIS A 192 1.83 4.73 -14.27
N TYR A 193 2.53 5.84 -14.44
CA TYR A 193 3.43 6.09 -15.55
C TYR A 193 4.88 6.08 -15.04
N ALA A 194 5.74 5.27 -15.65
CA ALA A 194 7.14 5.14 -15.26
C ALA A 194 8.03 5.21 -16.50
N ARG A 195 8.99 6.14 -16.53
CA ARG A 195 9.96 6.29 -17.61
C ARG A 195 11.32 6.70 -17.04
N LYS A 196 12.29 5.78 -17.07
CA LYS A 196 13.66 5.98 -16.57
C LYS A 196 13.68 6.58 -15.16
N GLU A 197 14.00 7.87 -15.08
CA GLU A 197 14.19 8.66 -13.85
C GLU A 197 12.90 9.35 -13.39
N PHE A 198 11.77 9.16 -14.06
CA PHE A 198 10.52 9.82 -13.74
C PHE A 198 9.38 8.82 -13.55
N ASN A 199 8.64 8.95 -12.47
CA ASN A 199 7.48 8.14 -12.14
C ASN A 199 6.32 9.03 -11.69
N CYS A 200 5.11 8.76 -12.16
CA CYS A 200 3.90 9.47 -11.76
C CYS A 200 2.80 8.45 -11.45
N ALA A 201 2.05 8.67 -10.38
CA ALA A 201 0.88 7.89 -10.02
C ALA A 201 -0.31 8.81 -9.80
N VAL A 202 -1.49 8.41 -10.29
CA VAL A 202 -2.77 9.08 -10.03
C VAL A 202 -3.78 8.02 -9.58
N GLY A 203 -4.66 8.35 -8.64
CA GLY A 203 -5.55 7.40 -7.96
C GLY A 203 -4.91 6.87 -6.70
N ALA A 204 -5.01 5.57 -6.41
CA ALA A 204 -4.36 4.96 -5.26
C ALA A 204 -2.82 4.86 -5.44
N TYR A 205 -2.06 5.32 -4.46
CA TYR A 205 -0.60 5.20 -4.43
C TYR A 205 -0.09 5.08 -3.00
N ASP A 206 1.17 4.66 -2.86
CA ASP A 206 1.83 4.52 -1.56
C ASP A 206 2.86 5.62 -1.34
N ILE A 207 3.01 6.08 -0.10
CA ILE A 207 4.09 6.98 0.34
C ILE A 207 4.84 6.34 1.49
N PHE A 208 6.15 6.59 1.52
CA PHE A 208 7.01 6.17 2.61
C PHE A 208 7.32 7.34 3.53
N LEU A 209 6.80 7.29 4.74
CA LEU A 209 7.01 8.28 5.78
C LEU A 209 8.02 7.75 6.81
N THR A 210 8.66 8.66 7.52
CA THR A 210 9.69 8.39 8.54
C THR A 210 9.08 8.16 9.92
N PRO A 211 9.80 7.54 10.87
CA PRO A 211 9.29 7.27 12.20
C PRO A 211 8.68 8.48 12.95
N LEU A 212 9.28 9.68 12.90
CA LEU A 212 8.66 10.85 13.57
C LEU A 212 7.51 11.46 12.77
N THR A 213 7.53 11.39 11.44
CA THR A 213 6.38 11.85 10.62
C THR A 213 5.17 10.91 10.70
N LEU A 214 5.39 9.63 11.03
CA LEU A 214 4.34 8.64 11.31
C LEU A 214 4.01 8.48 12.80
N MET A 215 4.83 9.00 13.70
CA MET A 215 4.83 8.59 15.11
C MET A 215 4.85 7.06 15.29
N ARG A 216 5.83 6.37 14.67
CA ARG A 216 6.11 4.93 14.84
C ARG A 216 7.60 4.59 14.97
N TRP A 217 8.32 5.24 15.88
CA TRP A 217 9.61 4.76 16.40
C TRP A 217 9.51 3.37 17.08
N ASP A 218 8.33 2.99 17.59
CA ASP A 218 8.07 1.76 18.34
C ASP A 218 7.57 0.56 17.53
N GLN A 219 7.51 0.66 16.20
CA GLN A 219 6.92 -0.37 15.31
C GLN A 219 7.40 -1.81 15.57
N GLU A 220 8.65 -2.00 16.00
CA GLU A 220 9.21 -3.35 16.26
C GLU A 220 8.83 -3.95 17.64
N ASP A 221 8.37 -3.15 18.61
CA ASP A 221 8.12 -3.65 19.99
C ASP A 221 6.65 -3.92 20.27
N ASN A 222 5.77 -3.20 19.60
CA ASN A 222 4.35 -3.19 19.91
C ASN A 222 3.54 -3.57 18.67
N PRO A 223 2.36 -4.18 18.83
CA PRO A 223 1.48 -4.49 17.71
C PRO A 223 1.21 -3.23 16.89
N GLU A 224 0.94 -3.39 15.60
CA GLU A 224 0.81 -2.29 14.64
C GLU A 224 -0.48 -1.46 14.80
N GLY A 225 -1.02 -1.35 16.03
CA GLY A 225 -2.08 -0.42 16.43
C GLY A 225 -1.51 0.94 16.84
N GLY A 226 -2.32 1.98 16.82
CA GLY A 226 -1.91 3.38 17.02
C GLY A 226 -2.95 4.04 17.90
N GLY A 227 -2.55 4.48 19.08
CA GLY A 227 -3.51 4.88 20.12
C GLY A 227 -4.62 5.83 19.73
N GLU A 228 -5.67 5.81 20.52
CA GLU A 228 -6.54 6.96 20.67
C GLU A 228 -5.80 7.99 21.55
N ALA A 229 -6.04 9.29 21.33
CA ALA A 229 -5.56 10.30 22.26
C ALA A 229 -6.30 10.11 23.62
N ALA A 230 -5.73 9.30 24.51
CA ALA A 230 -6.29 9.02 25.83
C ALA A 230 -6.59 10.32 26.58
N GLY A 231 -7.88 10.60 26.77
CA GLY A 231 -8.41 11.58 27.71
C GLY A 231 -8.13 13.05 27.36
N GLY A 232 -9.14 13.73 26.81
CA GLY A 232 -9.43 15.08 27.30
C GLY A 232 -9.81 16.16 26.29
N CYS A 233 -9.58 16.00 24.99
CA CYS A 233 -10.19 16.88 23.99
C CYS A 233 -10.12 16.31 22.56
N LEU A 234 -11.21 15.66 22.13
CA LEU A 234 -11.53 15.49 20.71
C LEU A 234 -11.76 16.80 19.91
N PRO A 235 -12.11 17.99 20.47
CA PRO A 235 -12.41 19.16 19.64
C PRO A 235 -11.18 20.04 19.31
N CYS A 236 -9.96 19.65 19.62
CA CYS A 236 -8.75 20.44 19.30
C CYS A 236 -8.07 19.95 18.02
N GLY A 237 -8.77 20.09 16.88
CA GLY A 237 -8.25 19.86 15.52
C GLY A 237 -8.38 18.41 15.03
N GLY A 238 -8.78 18.23 13.78
CA GLY A 238 -8.99 16.93 13.14
C GLY A 238 -7.67 16.20 12.88
N ILE A 239 -7.22 15.40 13.84
CA ILE A 239 -5.98 14.62 13.70
C ILE A 239 -6.35 13.22 13.27
N ALA A 240 -6.02 12.87 12.03
CA ALA A 240 -6.17 11.52 11.52
C ALA A 240 -5.12 10.57 12.13
N GLY A 241 -5.39 9.26 12.09
CA GLY A 241 -4.43 8.26 12.51
C GLY A 241 -4.62 7.74 13.93
N ALA A 242 -5.79 7.97 14.53
CA ALA A 242 -6.23 7.10 15.61
C ALA A 242 -6.48 5.70 15.02
N ILE A 243 -5.89 4.68 15.63
CA ILE A 243 -6.03 3.28 15.22
C ILE A 243 -6.51 2.52 16.45
N PRO A 244 -7.82 2.51 16.67
CA PRO A 244 -8.39 1.83 17.81
C PRO A 244 -8.07 0.33 17.72
N SER A 245 -8.13 -0.38 18.84
CA SER A 245 -7.74 -1.80 18.95
C SER A 245 -8.47 -2.71 17.94
N GLN A 246 -9.67 -2.30 17.54
CA GLN A 246 -10.54 -2.94 16.56
C GLN A 246 -10.06 -2.77 15.11
N SER A 247 -9.19 -1.79 14.83
CA SER A 247 -8.66 -1.55 13.49
C SER A 247 -7.63 -2.60 13.08
N LEU A 248 -7.72 -3.03 11.82
CA LEU A 248 -6.73 -3.88 11.16
C LEU A 248 -5.84 -3.11 10.18
N GLU A 249 -6.04 -1.79 10.08
CA GLU A 249 -5.07 -0.91 9.45
C GLU A 249 -3.87 -0.77 10.38
N GLU A 250 -2.69 -0.68 9.77
CA GLU A 250 -1.43 -0.63 10.49
C GLU A 250 -0.71 0.65 10.16
N LEU A 251 -0.20 1.34 11.19
CA LEU A 251 0.63 2.52 11.01
C LEU A 251 2.03 2.08 10.59
N SER A 252 2.16 1.67 9.32
CA SER A 252 3.43 1.24 8.77
C SER A 252 4.17 2.41 8.10
N PRO A 253 5.50 2.32 7.92
CA PRO A 253 6.29 3.23 7.11
C PRO A 253 5.69 3.50 5.73
N ARG A 254 4.90 2.56 5.21
CA ARG A 254 4.20 2.65 3.94
C ARG A 254 2.71 2.92 4.19
N LEU A 255 2.26 4.12 3.85
CA LEU A 255 0.84 4.47 3.88
C LEU A 255 0.25 4.56 2.49
N THR A 256 -1.03 4.19 2.39
CA THR A 256 -1.81 4.30 1.16
C THR A 256 -2.61 5.60 1.15
N PHE A 257 -2.52 6.33 0.05
CA PHE A 257 -3.31 7.54 -0.22
C PHE A 257 -4.01 7.44 -1.58
N GLU A 258 -5.04 8.26 -1.76
CA GLU A 258 -5.63 8.55 -3.07
C GLU A 258 -5.27 9.98 -3.50
N GLY A 259 -4.95 10.20 -4.78
CA GLY A 259 -4.65 11.54 -5.30
C GLY A 259 -3.61 11.48 -6.40
N ALA A 260 -2.52 12.24 -6.27
CA ALA A 260 -1.40 12.21 -7.21
C ALA A 260 -0.04 12.16 -6.50
N ARG A 261 0.91 11.43 -7.08
CA ARG A 261 2.31 11.37 -6.64
C ARG A 261 3.22 11.45 -7.85
N ILE A 262 4.25 12.26 -7.76
CA ILE A 262 5.33 12.34 -8.73
C ILE A 262 6.63 12.02 -8.00
N ASN A 263 7.47 11.18 -8.61
CA ASN A 263 8.82 10.89 -8.18
C ASN A 263 9.74 11.14 -9.37
N GLY A 264 10.91 11.72 -9.14
CA GLY A 264 11.98 11.61 -10.11
C GLY A 264 13.36 11.89 -9.57
N MET A 265 14.36 11.51 -10.37
CA MET A 265 15.77 11.78 -10.08
C MET A 265 16.21 13.11 -10.70
N ILE A 266 16.95 13.91 -9.95
CA ILE A 266 17.67 15.09 -10.44
C ILE A 266 19.16 14.77 -10.43
N GLY A 267 19.71 14.50 -11.60
CA GLY A 267 21.05 13.95 -11.75
C GLY A 267 21.17 12.55 -11.15
N GLU A 268 22.39 12.14 -10.78
CA GLU A 268 22.66 10.78 -10.29
C GLU A 268 22.48 10.62 -8.77
N SER A 269 22.27 11.72 -8.04
CA SER A 269 22.41 11.76 -6.58
C SER A 269 21.20 12.30 -5.83
N MET A 270 20.12 12.73 -6.49
CA MET A 270 18.97 13.30 -5.80
C MET A 270 17.66 12.64 -6.23
N ASP A 271 16.97 12.00 -5.29
CA ASP A 271 15.63 11.43 -5.47
C ASP A 271 14.60 12.40 -4.88
N VAL A 272 13.64 12.86 -5.68
CA VAL A 272 12.62 13.81 -5.28
C VAL A 272 11.23 13.19 -5.45
N VAL A 273 10.41 13.29 -4.42
CA VAL A 273 9.00 12.89 -4.42
C VAL A 273 8.16 14.10 -4.07
N ALA A 274 7.06 14.32 -4.77
CA ALA A 274 6.01 15.25 -4.39
C ALA A 274 4.67 14.54 -4.49
N PHE A 275 3.75 14.83 -3.58
CA PHE A 275 2.44 14.18 -3.57
C PHE A 275 1.35 15.09 -3.02
N TYR A 276 0.14 14.76 -3.43
CA TYR A 276 -1.11 15.31 -2.95
C TYR A 276 -2.04 14.15 -2.65
N ALA A 277 -2.41 14.02 -1.39
CA ALA A 277 -3.43 13.10 -0.92
C ALA A 277 -4.76 13.85 -0.82
N ARG A 278 -5.72 13.35 -1.58
CA ARG A 278 -7.10 13.82 -1.61
C ARG A 278 -7.73 13.68 -0.22
N PRO A 279 -8.60 14.62 0.19
CA PRO A 279 -9.28 14.55 1.46
C PRO A 279 -10.20 13.33 1.58
N ARG A 280 -10.36 12.87 2.82
CA ARG A 280 -11.44 11.96 3.22
C ARG A 280 -12.77 12.68 3.00
N TYR A 281 -13.71 12.02 2.35
CA TYR A 281 -15.07 12.53 2.23
C TYR A 281 -15.92 11.91 3.33
N GLU A 282 -16.26 12.71 4.33
CA GLU A 282 -17.24 12.37 5.36
C GLU A 282 -18.62 12.90 4.90
N PRO A 283 -19.56 12.05 4.43
CA PRO A 283 -20.84 12.53 3.90
C PRO A 283 -21.78 13.12 4.97
N ASP A 284 -21.52 12.87 6.26
CA ASP A 284 -22.55 12.96 7.30
C ASP A 284 -22.20 13.74 8.58
N TYR A 285 -21.09 14.51 8.65
CA TYR A 285 -20.78 15.29 9.87
C TYR A 285 -20.18 16.69 9.64
N ASP A 286 -20.22 17.51 10.70
CA ASP A 286 -19.67 18.87 10.82
C ASP A 286 -18.13 18.88 10.83
N THR A 287 -17.47 18.24 9.87
CA THR A 287 -16.00 18.18 9.79
C THR A 287 -15.49 18.77 8.47
N TYR A 288 -14.25 19.27 8.49
CA TYR A 288 -13.60 19.79 7.29
C TYR A 288 -12.97 18.67 6.47
N GLN A 289 -12.92 18.86 5.15
CA GLN A 289 -12.08 18.04 4.29
C GLN A 289 -10.62 18.37 4.59
N GLN A 290 -9.85 17.36 4.99
CA GLN A 290 -8.44 17.53 5.31
C GLN A 290 -7.56 17.14 4.13
N HIS A 291 -6.81 18.09 3.59
CA HIS A 291 -5.86 17.87 2.50
C HIS A 291 -4.47 17.60 3.07
N LEU A 292 -3.78 16.60 2.52
CA LEU A 292 -2.38 16.34 2.85
C LEU A 292 -1.52 16.53 1.60
N LEU A 293 -0.54 17.41 1.69
CA LEU A 293 0.46 17.66 0.66
C LEU A 293 1.84 17.36 1.21
N GLY A 294 2.75 16.91 0.36
CA GLY A 294 4.10 16.70 0.81
C GLY A 294 5.12 16.64 -0.31
N ALA A 295 6.36 16.92 0.06
CA ALA A 295 7.52 16.75 -0.79
C ALA A 295 8.68 16.17 0.01
N ARG A 296 9.50 15.37 -0.65
CA ARG A 296 10.71 14.80 -0.08
C ARG A 296 11.84 14.86 -1.09
N ALA A 297 13.00 15.36 -0.66
CA ALA A 297 14.23 15.29 -1.42
C ALA A 297 15.25 14.44 -0.64
N LYS A 298 15.88 13.47 -1.30
CA LYS A 298 16.94 12.63 -0.73
C LYS A 298 18.21 12.80 -1.55
N TRP A 299 19.27 13.24 -0.90
CA TRP A 299 20.62 13.23 -1.45
C TRP A 299 21.29 11.91 -1.13
N LEU A 300 21.68 11.17 -2.17
CA LEU A 300 22.24 9.83 -2.14
C LEU A 300 23.71 9.86 -2.54
N SER A 301 24.53 9.08 -1.85
CA SER A 301 25.96 8.91 -2.17
C SER A 301 26.36 7.47 -1.90
N TYR A 302 27.06 6.83 -2.84
CA TYR A 302 27.56 5.48 -2.65
C TYR A 302 28.75 5.47 -1.66
N HIS A 303 28.69 4.58 -0.68
CA HIS A 303 29.73 4.37 0.31
C HIS A 303 30.38 3.00 0.11
N SER A 304 31.58 3.00 -0.48
CA SER A 304 32.28 1.79 -0.93
C SER A 304 32.62 0.82 0.21
N ALA A 305 33.06 1.34 1.36
CA ALA A 305 33.50 0.52 2.50
C ALA A 305 32.37 -0.36 3.08
N SER A 306 31.12 0.10 3.02
CA SER A 306 29.94 -0.66 3.43
C SER A 306 29.18 -1.28 2.25
N SER A 307 29.62 -1.04 1.02
CA SER A 307 28.92 -1.43 -0.21
C SER A 307 27.43 -1.03 -0.21
N SER A 308 27.13 0.17 0.30
CA SER A 308 25.75 0.64 0.52
C SER A 308 25.66 2.15 0.27
N PHE A 309 24.46 2.69 0.17
CA PHE A 309 24.25 4.13 0.03
C PHE A 309 24.10 4.81 1.38
N ARG A 310 24.72 5.98 1.53
CA ARG A 310 24.37 6.95 2.55
C ARG A 310 23.39 7.96 1.98
N TYR A 311 22.52 8.50 2.82
CA TYR A 311 21.64 9.57 2.40
C TYR A 311 21.39 10.61 3.49
N VAL A 312 21.02 11.80 3.03
CA VAL A 312 20.37 12.84 3.82
C VAL A 312 19.08 13.18 3.09
N GLY A 313 17.96 13.17 3.81
CA GLY A 313 16.64 13.49 3.32
C GLY A 313 16.08 14.73 4.00
N CYS A 314 15.27 15.46 3.26
CA CYS A 314 14.41 16.53 3.76
C CYS A 314 12.99 16.23 3.30
N THR A 315 12.04 16.17 4.23
CA THR A 315 10.62 15.97 3.97
C THR A 315 9.85 17.17 4.50
N VAL A 316 8.92 17.69 3.70
CA VAL A 316 7.95 18.70 4.12
C VAL A 316 6.56 18.10 3.93
N LEU A 317 5.72 18.17 4.96
CA LEU A 317 4.32 17.75 4.93
C LEU A 317 3.46 18.90 5.43
N THR A 318 2.33 19.11 4.77
CA THR A 318 1.31 20.07 5.20
C THR A 318 -0.03 19.38 5.20
N SER A 319 -0.69 19.37 6.36
CA SER A 319 -2.09 18.98 6.51
C SER A 319 -2.94 20.22 6.72
N ARG A 320 -4.02 20.39 5.96
CA ARG A 320 -4.87 21.57 6.07
C ARG A 320 -6.35 21.25 5.91
N ASP A 321 -7.15 21.81 6.80
CA ASP A 321 -8.59 21.75 6.74
C ASP A 321 -9.16 22.75 5.71
N GLU A 322 -10.03 22.27 4.82
CA GLU A 322 -10.75 23.10 3.86
C GLU A 322 -12.03 23.65 4.49
N VAL A 323 -11.97 24.90 4.95
CA VAL A 323 -13.11 25.56 5.61
C VAL A 323 -14.35 25.64 4.70
N SER A 324 -14.16 25.76 3.38
CA SER A 324 -15.23 25.81 2.38
C SER A 324 -15.95 24.48 2.17
N SER A 325 -15.40 23.36 2.63
CA SER A 325 -16.01 22.05 2.42
C SER A 325 -17.18 21.76 3.37
N LEU A 326 -17.39 22.59 4.39
CA LEU A 326 -18.41 22.36 5.42
C LEU A 326 -19.81 22.59 4.86
N ILE A 327 -20.53 21.50 4.58
CA ILE A 327 -21.95 21.55 4.20
C ILE A 327 -22.78 21.54 5.49
N LEU A 328 -23.13 22.72 5.99
CA LEU A 328 -24.02 22.86 7.14
C LEU A 328 -25.44 22.39 6.76
N ARG A 329 -25.85 21.21 7.22
CA ARG A 329 -27.26 20.78 7.13
C ARG A 329 -28.03 21.36 8.32
N PRO A 330 -29.11 22.13 8.11
CA PRO A 330 -29.98 22.51 9.21
C PRO A 330 -30.68 21.25 9.75
N SER A 331 -30.48 20.95 11.03
CA SER A 331 -31.12 19.83 11.75
C SER A 331 -32.64 19.99 11.85
N THR A 332 -33.13 21.24 11.84
CA THR A 332 -34.56 21.55 12.00
C THR A 332 -34.94 22.84 11.26
N PRO A 333 -36.13 22.93 10.63
CA PRO A 333 -36.61 24.18 10.03
C PRO A 333 -36.79 25.25 11.11
N GLY A 334 -36.03 26.34 11.04
CA GLY A 334 -36.14 27.49 11.95
C GLY A 334 -34.94 27.71 12.89
N GLU A 335 -33.97 26.80 12.94
CA GLU A 335 -32.68 27.10 13.58
C GLU A 335 -31.88 28.06 12.70
N THR A 336 -31.52 29.22 13.23
CA THR A 336 -30.44 30.04 12.64
C THR A 336 -29.16 29.21 12.63
N LEU A 337 -28.48 29.15 11.49
CA LEU A 337 -27.15 28.53 11.25
C LEU A 337 -26.06 29.14 12.15
N ARG A 338 -26.20 28.99 13.47
CA ARG A 338 -25.27 29.38 14.52
C ARG A 338 -24.68 28.15 15.20
N ARG A 339 -24.59 27.01 14.50
CA ARG A 339 -23.61 26.00 14.88
C ARG A 339 -22.24 26.67 14.80
N LYS A 340 -21.54 26.72 15.94
CA LYS A 340 -20.12 27.10 15.97
C LYS A 340 -19.43 26.22 14.94
N GLN A 341 -18.85 26.83 13.91
CA GLN A 341 -17.98 26.10 12.99
C GLN A 341 -16.94 25.34 13.84
N PRO A 342 -16.64 24.07 13.51
CA PRO A 342 -15.55 23.38 14.16
C PRO A 342 -14.26 24.21 13.98
N PRO A 343 -13.33 24.18 14.94
CA PRO A 343 -12.05 24.86 14.77
C PRO A 343 -11.28 24.25 13.59
N ALA A 344 -10.85 25.10 12.65
CA ALA A 344 -10.02 24.67 11.54
C ALA A 344 -8.57 24.50 12.01
N SER A 345 -7.87 23.53 11.44
CA SER A 345 -6.48 23.25 11.75
C SER A 345 -5.58 23.20 10.51
N GLU A 346 -4.34 23.62 10.71
CA GLU A 346 -3.24 23.50 9.76
C GLU A 346 -2.05 22.92 10.53
N ASN A 347 -1.37 21.94 9.96
CA ASN A 347 -0.18 21.32 10.55
C ASN A 347 0.92 21.21 9.50
N ASP A 348 2.02 21.93 9.73
CA ASP A 348 3.21 21.91 8.90
C ASP A 348 4.31 21.12 9.59
N ILE A 349 4.92 20.18 8.86
CA ILE A 349 6.00 19.34 9.36
C ILE A 349 7.20 19.47 8.43
N ILE A 350 8.36 19.78 9.02
CA ILE A 350 9.64 19.78 8.34
C ILE A 350 10.52 18.74 9.01
N ASN A 351 10.98 17.78 8.23
CA ASN A 351 11.75 16.64 8.71
C ASN A 351 13.09 16.56 7.98
N LEU A 352 14.16 16.34 8.73
CA LEU A 352 15.48 16.02 8.23
C LEU A 352 15.85 14.63 8.73
N ASP A 353 16.19 13.72 7.82
CA ASP A 353 16.56 12.37 8.17
C ASP A 353 17.85 11.94 7.47
N PHE A 354 18.60 11.04 8.08
CA PHE A 354 19.85 10.56 7.48
C PHE A 354 20.11 9.12 7.81
N ARG A 355 20.88 8.48 6.92
CA ARG A 355 21.40 7.14 7.11
C ARG A 355 22.84 7.09 6.61
N VAL A 356 23.77 6.78 7.49
CA VAL A 356 25.20 6.74 7.23
C VAL A 356 25.76 5.39 7.65
N PRO A 357 25.99 4.44 6.71
CA PRO A 357 26.72 3.23 7.01
C PRO A 357 28.19 3.56 7.27
N LEU A 358 28.70 3.19 8.44
CA LEU A 358 30.10 3.38 8.82
C LEU A 358 30.96 2.22 8.32
N THR A 359 30.44 1.00 8.38
CA THR A 359 31.06 -0.23 7.87
C THR A 359 29.98 -1.19 7.35
N LYS A 360 30.35 -2.40 6.91
CA LYS A 360 29.38 -3.43 6.53
C LYS A 360 28.43 -3.84 7.67
N GLY A 361 28.90 -3.76 8.92
CA GLY A 361 28.13 -4.16 10.09
C GLY A 361 27.59 -2.98 10.90
N PHE A 362 27.98 -1.73 10.62
CA PHE A 362 27.61 -0.59 11.46
C PHE A 362 26.93 0.51 10.66
N LEU A 363 25.81 0.99 11.18
CA LEU A 363 24.96 2.01 10.57
C LEU A 363 24.56 3.03 11.63
N VAL A 364 24.68 4.31 11.32
CA VAL A 364 24.08 5.39 12.10
C VAL A 364 22.92 5.96 11.31
N GLU A 365 21.80 6.19 11.97
CA GLU A 365 20.64 6.84 11.37
C GLU A 365 20.04 7.82 12.37
N GLY A 366 19.43 8.87 11.86
CA GLY A 366 18.80 9.87 12.70
C GLY A 366 17.74 10.63 11.96
N GLU A 367 16.90 11.28 12.74
CA GLU A 367 15.73 12.00 12.29
C GLU A 367 15.50 13.18 13.22
N CYS A 368 15.29 14.37 12.66
CA CYS A 368 14.95 15.58 13.38
C CYS A 368 13.73 16.20 12.69
N THR A 369 12.65 16.39 13.44
CA THR A 369 11.38 16.87 12.91
C THR A 369 10.95 18.09 13.68
N TYR A 370 10.63 19.17 12.96
CA TYR A 370 9.90 20.31 13.46
C TYR A 370 8.43 20.17 13.03
N SER A 371 7.53 20.52 13.92
CA SER A 371 6.09 20.61 13.65
C SER A 371 5.56 21.95 14.10
N GLU A 372 4.66 22.54 13.31
CA GLU A 372 3.89 23.71 13.67
C GLU A 372 2.41 23.43 13.40
N MET A 373 1.64 23.29 14.46
CA MET A 373 0.18 23.16 14.38
C MET A 373 -0.46 24.49 14.73
N ARG A 374 -1.32 24.98 13.85
CA ARG A 374 -2.19 26.14 14.09
C ARG A 374 -3.62 25.65 14.12
N ALA A 375 -4.33 25.94 15.20
CA ALA A 375 -5.73 25.58 15.34
C ALA A 375 -6.52 26.81 15.79
N ASP A 376 -7.66 27.04 15.15
CA ASP A 376 -8.59 28.05 15.64
C ASP A 376 -9.15 27.62 17.00
N SER A 377 -9.35 28.56 17.92
CA SER A 377 -9.89 28.25 19.24
C SER A 377 -11.41 28.39 19.25
N VAL A 378 -12.09 27.54 20.03
CA VAL A 378 -13.56 27.57 20.20
C VAL A 378 -14.06 28.85 20.89
N ILE A 379 -13.16 29.63 21.50
CA ILE A 379 -13.41 30.84 22.27
C ILE A 379 -12.99 32.11 21.50
N GLY A 380 -12.38 31.96 20.33
CA GLY A 380 -11.84 33.05 19.51
C GLY A 380 -10.34 33.25 19.76
N GLY A 381 -9.56 33.22 18.69
CA GLY A 381 -8.09 33.21 18.72
C GLY A 381 -7.53 32.05 17.90
N THR A 382 -6.24 32.09 17.56
CA THR A 382 -5.54 30.99 16.90
C THR A 382 -4.47 30.51 17.86
N ASP A 383 -4.57 29.27 18.33
CA ASP A 383 -3.56 28.63 19.14
C ASP A 383 -2.48 28.05 18.21
N SER A 384 -1.21 28.24 18.57
CA SER A 384 -0.07 27.70 17.84
C SER A 384 0.74 26.81 18.77
N TYR A 385 1.06 25.62 18.29
CA TYR A 385 1.87 24.63 18.99
C TYR A 385 3.05 24.28 18.08
N ASP A 386 4.25 24.66 18.50
CA ASP A 386 5.49 24.39 17.79
C ASP A 386 6.41 23.50 18.63
N GLY A 387 7.06 22.53 18.00
CA GLY A 387 7.94 21.64 18.75
C GLY A 387 8.84 20.78 17.90
N TYR A 388 9.85 20.22 18.55
CA TYR A 388 10.85 19.38 17.91
C TYR A 388 10.79 17.93 18.41
N GLY A 389 10.98 17.00 17.47
CA GLY A 389 11.24 15.59 17.72
C GLY A 389 12.62 15.20 17.20
N LEU A 390 13.34 14.38 17.94
CA LEU A 390 14.65 13.86 17.58
C LEU A 390 14.72 12.35 17.82
N ILE A 391 15.18 11.61 16.82
CA ILE A 391 15.64 10.23 16.94
C ILE A 391 17.09 10.17 16.49
N LEU A 392 17.95 9.54 17.28
CA LEU A 392 19.30 9.21 16.87
C LEU A 392 19.58 7.77 17.24
N GLY A 393 19.93 6.94 16.25
CA GLY A 393 20.17 5.53 16.48
C GLY A 393 21.41 5.01 15.79
N PHE A 394 21.91 3.90 16.33
CA PHE A 394 22.91 3.07 15.68
C PHE A 394 22.43 1.63 15.61
N LYS A 395 22.76 0.99 14.50
CA LYS A 395 22.52 -0.42 14.24
C LYS A 395 23.85 -1.09 14.03
N SER A 396 24.05 -2.23 14.67
CA SER A 396 25.24 -3.07 14.53
C SER A 396 24.81 -4.49 14.18
N GLN A 397 25.55 -5.14 13.29
CA GLN A 397 25.41 -6.54 12.95
C GLN A 397 26.77 -7.22 13.15
N TYR A 398 26.82 -8.25 14.01
CA TYR A 398 28.05 -8.88 14.48
C TYR A 398 27.96 -10.41 14.40
N PRO A 399 28.84 -11.06 13.63
CA PRO A 399 28.45 -11.99 12.54
C PRO A 399 26.99 -11.89 12.01
N GLU A 400 26.64 -12.63 10.96
CA GLU A 400 25.29 -12.51 10.36
C GLU A 400 24.14 -12.83 11.33
N CYS A 401 24.43 -13.41 12.50
CA CYS A 401 23.47 -13.87 13.49
C CYS A 401 23.05 -12.83 14.55
N LEU A 402 23.88 -11.86 14.95
CA LEU A 402 23.50 -10.91 16.01
C LEU A 402 23.25 -9.52 15.44
N LYS A 403 22.01 -9.03 15.57
CA LYS A 403 21.61 -7.66 15.23
C LYS A 403 21.36 -6.89 16.52
N PHE A 404 22.03 -5.76 16.68
CA PHE A 404 21.85 -4.83 17.79
C PHE A 404 21.36 -3.48 17.26
N ARG A 405 20.39 -2.89 17.95
CA ARG A 405 19.89 -1.54 17.68
C ARG A 405 19.82 -0.77 18.98
N CYS A 406 20.31 0.46 18.99
CA CYS A 406 20.10 1.38 20.09
C CYS A 406 19.76 2.76 19.54
N SER A 407 18.68 3.33 20.05
CA SER A 407 18.16 4.63 19.63
C SER A 407 17.82 5.48 20.82
N TYR A 408 18.15 6.76 20.75
CA TYR A 408 17.69 7.80 21.66
C TYR A 408 16.55 8.58 21.01
N LEU A 409 15.47 8.79 21.75
CA LEU A 409 14.32 9.61 21.38
C LEU A 409 14.25 10.82 22.30
N ARG A 410 13.89 11.97 21.73
CA ARG A 410 13.45 13.15 22.48
C ARG A 410 12.32 13.84 21.73
N LEU A 411 11.19 14.05 22.39
CA LEU A 411 10.04 14.78 21.91
C LEU A 411 9.82 15.97 22.84
N GLU A 412 9.70 17.16 22.30
CA GLU A 412 9.32 18.33 23.09
C GLU A 412 7.83 18.32 23.45
N ARG A 413 7.42 19.24 24.32
CA ARG A 413 6.06 19.31 24.87
C ARG A 413 4.99 19.62 23.80
N ASP A 414 5.36 20.40 22.80
CA ASP A 414 4.40 20.92 21.82
C ASP A 414 4.63 20.33 20.43
N PHE A 415 5.42 19.26 20.33
CA PHE A 415 5.62 18.51 19.09
C PHE A 415 4.31 17.80 18.65
N GLN A 416 3.88 18.06 17.42
CA GLN A 416 2.65 17.54 16.81
C GLN A 416 2.91 16.84 15.47
N SER A 417 2.67 15.54 15.41
CA SER A 417 2.68 14.80 14.15
C SER A 417 1.31 14.80 13.47
N THR A 418 1.28 14.50 12.17
CA THR A 418 0.05 14.25 11.39
C THR A 418 -0.69 13.01 11.91
N TYR A 419 0.04 12.01 12.40
CA TYR A 419 -0.50 10.77 12.98
C TYR A 419 -0.10 10.69 14.45
N ARG A 420 -1.03 10.39 15.38
CA ARG A 420 -0.76 10.33 16.83
C ARG A 420 -0.95 8.94 17.42
N ALA A 421 -0.07 8.53 18.34
CA ALA A 421 -0.21 7.35 19.19
C ALA A 421 0.26 7.66 20.63
N VAL A 422 -0.28 6.96 21.65
CA VAL A 422 0.03 7.21 23.08
C VAL A 422 1.46 6.84 23.51
N SER A 423 2.18 6.01 22.74
CA SER A 423 3.62 5.86 22.94
C SER A 423 4.40 7.19 22.75
N TYR A 424 3.73 8.25 22.28
CA TYR A 424 4.28 9.56 21.92
C TYR A 424 3.70 10.73 22.72
N TYR A 425 3.28 10.52 23.97
CA TYR A 425 3.00 11.69 24.82
C TYR A 425 4.19 12.65 24.77
N THR A 426 3.88 13.93 24.60
CA THR A 426 4.87 14.96 24.41
C THR A 426 5.76 15.12 25.64
N ASN A 427 6.92 15.78 25.50
CA ASN A 427 7.92 15.90 26.56
C ASN A 427 8.49 14.54 27.04
N ARG A 428 8.57 13.55 26.13
CA ARG A 428 9.17 12.23 26.39
C ARG A 428 10.58 12.16 25.84
N HIS A 429 11.47 11.54 26.60
CA HIS A 429 12.81 11.20 26.14
C HIS A 429 13.22 9.83 26.66
N GLY A 430 14.12 9.15 25.97
CA GLY A 430 14.57 7.84 26.42
C GLY A 430 15.51 7.15 25.46
N ILE A 431 16.15 6.11 25.97
CA ILE A 431 16.97 5.20 25.19
C ILE A 431 16.19 3.90 25.01
N ARG A 432 16.22 3.36 23.81
CA ARG A 432 15.70 2.03 23.50
C ARG A 432 16.81 1.21 22.88
N ALA A 433 17.04 0.03 23.44
CA ALA A 433 17.97 -0.94 22.88
C ALA A 433 17.24 -2.25 22.61
N ALA A 434 17.56 -2.87 21.48
CA ALA A 434 17.05 -4.17 21.08
C ALA A 434 18.21 -5.02 20.56
N ALA A 435 18.16 -6.32 20.84
CA ALA A 435 19.11 -7.29 20.33
C ALA A 435 18.34 -8.50 19.80
N THR A 436 18.65 -8.93 18.59
CA THR A 436 18.03 -10.08 17.93
C THR A 436 19.12 -11.07 17.55
N LEU A 437 18.97 -12.31 18.01
CA LEU A 437 19.83 -13.43 17.62
C LEU A 437 19.10 -14.28 16.58
N GLU A 438 19.53 -14.20 15.33
CA GLU A 438 19.12 -15.07 14.24
C GLU A 438 19.98 -16.33 14.25
N ILE A 439 19.38 -17.44 14.66
CA ILE A 439 20.03 -18.75 14.59
C ILE A 439 19.87 -19.25 13.16
N PRO A 440 20.95 -19.41 12.37
CA PRO A 440 20.83 -19.94 11.03
C PRO A 440 20.17 -21.32 11.09
N GLN A 441 19.16 -21.54 10.25
CA GLN A 441 18.54 -22.85 10.13
C GLN A 441 19.63 -23.88 9.84
N TRP A 442 19.72 -24.91 10.68
CA TRP A 442 20.59 -26.05 10.41
C TRP A 442 20.14 -26.65 9.08
N LYS A 443 21.01 -26.58 8.07
CA LYS A 443 20.79 -27.16 6.74
C LYS A 443 20.93 -28.67 6.78
#